data_AF-A0A560URH5-F1
#
_entry.id   AF-A0A560URH5-F1
#
_cell.length_a   1.000
_cell.length_b   1.000
_cell.length_c   1.000
_cell.angle_alpha   90.00
_cell.angle_beta   90.00
_cell.angle_gamma   90.00
#
_symmetry.space_group_name_H-M   'P 1'
#
loop_
_entity.id
_entity.type
_entity.pdbx_description
1 polymer ?
#
loop_
_entity_poly.entity_id
_entity_poly.type
_entity_poly.pdbx_seq_one_letter_code
_entity_poly.pdbx_strand_id
1 'polypeptide(L)'
;MQLIHNTIVSAPDELRESLRKMTRMQLIRTLAAWRPDLSDYRNLISANRIALKSLGRRYLELHDEIADLDVMIAALVDELAPDLVSRNSIGYESASQLLLTAGDNSDRLQSEASFAALCGVSPVPASSGKVTRHRLNRGGDRAANSALHIIAIGRLRTDDRTKAYVAKRVSEGHSKLEAIRCLKRYIAREVFYAIRQRHRQIAQTQFTP
;
A
#
# COMPACT_ATOMS: atom_id res chain seq x y z
N MET A 1 7.79 -13.87 5.09
CA MET A 1 9.25 -13.60 4.94
C MET A 1 10.01 -13.55 6.27
N GLN A 2 9.55 -12.79 7.27
CA GLN A 2 10.30 -12.62 8.54
C GLN A 2 10.66 -13.96 9.22
N LEU A 3 9.70 -14.88 9.33
CA LEU A 3 9.92 -16.20 9.94
C LEU A 3 11.01 -17.00 9.21
N ILE A 4 10.98 -17.05 7.87
CA ILE A 4 12.01 -17.73 7.07
C ILE A 4 13.39 -17.14 7.34
N HIS A 5 13.50 -15.81 7.36
CA HIS A 5 14.78 -15.16 7.62
C HIS A 5 15.31 -15.47 9.03
N ASN A 6 14.46 -15.36 10.05
CA ASN A 6 14.83 -15.68 11.43
C ASN A 6 15.29 -17.15 11.55
N THR A 7 14.56 -18.09 10.95
CA THR A 7 14.94 -19.51 10.95
C THR A 7 16.28 -19.75 10.27
N ILE A 8 16.57 -19.08 9.15
CA ILE A 8 17.88 -19.17 8.46
C ILE A 8 19.00 -18.61 9.35
N VAL A 9 18.77 -17.47 10.01
CA VAL A 9 19.78 -16.89 10.92
C VAL A 9 20.11 -17.85 12.07
N SER A 10 19.12 -18.56 12.61
CA SER A 10 19.33 -19.56 13.66
C SER A 10 19.78 -20.95 13.19
N ALA A 11 19.79 -21.21 11.88
CA ALA A 11 20.13 -22.53 11.33
C ALA A 11 21.64 -22.83 11.41
N PRO A 12 22.07 -24.11 11.34
CA PRO A 12 23.48 -24.49 11.22
C PRO A 12 24.20 -23.77 10.07
N ASP A 13 25.50 -23.50 10.25
CA ASP A 13 26.31 -22.70 9.31
C ASP A 13 26.29 -23.26 7.89
N GLU A 14 26.40 -24.59 7.74
CA GLU A 14 26.35 -25.27 6.44
C GLU A 14 25.06 -24.97 5.67
N LEU A 15 23.91 -24.90 6.38
CA LEU A 15 22.63 -24.61 5.78
C LEU A 15 22.53 -23.12 5.45
N ARG A 16 22.96 -22.28 6.40
CA ARG A 16 22.88 -20.83 6.29
C ARG A 16 23.71 -20.29 5.13
N GLU A 17 24.94 -20.76 4.95
CA GLU A 17 25.84 -20.31 3.89
C GLU A 17 25.28 -20.63 2.49
N SER A 18 24.63 -21.79 2.32
CA SER A 18 24.01 -22.16 1.05
C SER A 18 22.85 -21.25 0.63
N LEU A 19 22.13 -20.65 1.60
CA LEU A 19 20.92 -19.88 1.36
C LEU A 19 21.14 -18.37 1.26
N ARG A 20 22.20 -17.84 1.90
CA ARG A 20 22.46 -16.39 2.03
C ARG A 20 22.64 -15.66 0.70
N LYS A 21 23.11 -16.35 -0.34
CA LYS A 21 23.41 -15.75 -1.65
C LYS A 21 22.21 -15.72 -2.59
N MET A 22 21.08 -16.33 -2.21
CA MET A 22 19.91 -16.44 -3.08
C MET A 22 19.07 -15.17 -3.04
N THR A 23 18.52 -14.77 -4.19
CA THR A 23 17.46 -13.76 -4.21
C THR A 23 16.22 -14.29 -3.47
N ARG A 24 15.33 -13.39 -3.05
CA ARG A 24 14.11 -13.77 -2.30
C ARG A 24 13.32 -14.89 -2.97
N MET A 25 13.04 -14.77 -4.26
CA MET A 25 12.21 -15.76 -4.96
C MET A 25 12.97 -17.06 -5.25
N GLN A 26 14.28 -16.99 -5.55
CA GLN A 26 15.12 -18.19 -5.65
C GLN A 26 15.12 -18.96 -4.33
N LEU A 27 15.36 -18.27 -3.21
CA LEU A 27 15.34 -18.84 -1.86
C LEU A 27 14.02 -19.58 -1.60
N ILE A 28 12.89 -18.89 -1.75
CA ILE A 28 11.56 -19.48 -1.49
C ILE A 28 11.33 -20.73 -2.34
N ARG A 29 11.60 -20.67 -3.65
CA ARG A 29 11.41 -21.80 -4.56
C ARG A 29 12.31 -22.98 -4.20
N THR A 30 13.58 -22.71 -3.86
CA THR A 30 14.51 -23.74 -3.39
C THR A 30 14.02 -24.41 -2.11
N LEU A 31 13.60 -23.62 -1.11
CA LEU A 31 13.08 -24.15 0.15
C LEU A 31 11.82 -25.01 -0.09
N ALA A 32 10.87 -24.53 -0.89
CA ALA A 32 9.63 -25.24 -1.18
C ALA A 32 9.88 -26.58 -1.91
N ALA A 33 10.91 -26.64 -2.75
CA ALA A 33 11.29 -27.83 -3.52
C ALA A 33 12.06 -28.89 -2.71
N TRP A 34 12.51 -28.58 -1.49
CA TRP A 34 13.25 -29.55 -0.69
C TRP A 34 12.46 -30.83 -0.40
N ARG A 35 13.18 -31.94 -0.27
CA ARG A 35 12.64 -33.25 0.11
C ARG A 35 13.40 -33.81 1.32
N PRO A 36 13.30 -33.17 2.49
CA PRO A 36 13.93 -33.69 3.70
C PRO A 36 13.24 -34.99 4.12
N ASP A 37 14.02 -35.88 4.72
CA ASP A 37 13.48 -37.04 5.42
C ASP A 37 12.72 -36.57 6.66
N LEU A 38 11.42 -36.85 6.72
CA LEU A 38 10.55 -36.45 7.83
C LEU A 38 10.78 -37.29 9.09
N SER A 39 11.41 -38.46 8.97
CA SER A 39 11.71 -39.35 10.09
C SER A 39 12.93 -38.88 10.89
N ASP A 40 13.83 -38.12 10.26
CA ASP A 40 15.07 -37.58 10.86
C ASP A 40 14.87 -36.21 11.55
N TYR A 41 13.66 -35.95 12.07
CA TYR A 41 13.34 -34.64 12.68
C TYR A 41 14.15 -34.31 13.96
N ARG A 42 14.87 -35.29 14.53
CA ARG A 42 15.75 -35.07 15.69
C ARG A 42 17.11 -34.51 15.27
N ASN A 43 17.51 -34.66 14.02
CA ASN A 43 18.70 -34.02 13.48
C ASN A 43 18.41 -32.54 13.21
N LEU A 44 19.31 -31.67 13.68
CA LEU A 44 19.14 -30.21 13.60
C LEU A 44 19.02 -29.70 12.15
N ILE A 45 19.79 -30.27 11.22
CA ILE A 45 19.77 -29.89 9.80
C ILE A 45 18.43 -30.30 9.19
N SER A 46 18.03 -31.55 9.39
CA SER A 46 16.78 -32.12 8.87
C SER A 46 15.57 -31.37 9.42
N ALA A 47 15.54 -31.08 10.73
CA ALA A 47 14.50 -30.26 11.37
C ALA A 47 14.36 -28.87 10.73
N ASN A 48 15.49 -28.18 10.51
CA ASN A 48 15.48 -26.87 9.83
C ASN A 48 14.98 -26.98 8.39
N ARG A 49 15.39 -28.00 7.64
CA ARG A 49 14.92 -28.24 6.26
C ARG A 49 13.42 -28.51 6.20
N ILE A 50 12.88 -29.29 7.14
CA ILE A 50 11.43 -29.55 7.26
C ILE A 50 10.67 -28.24 7.51
N ALA A 51 11.11 -27.46 8.50
CA ALA A 51 10.46 -26.19 8.86
C ALA A 51 10.51 -25.17 7.72
N LEU A 52 11.69 -24.97 7.12
CA LEU A 52 11.89 -24.03 6.02
C LEU A 52 11.11 -24.42 4.76
N LYS A 53 11.02 -25.73 4.45
CA LYS A 53 10.15 -26.22 3.37
C LYS A 53 8.69 -25.86 3.61
N SER A 54 8.19 -26.11 4.82
CA SER A 54 6.81 -25.79 5.19
C SER A 54 6.50 -24.30 5.05
N LEU A 55 7.45 -23.43 5.45
CA LEU A 55 7.30 -21.98 5.29
C LEU A 55 7.41 -21.55 3.82
N GLY A 56 8.31 -22.16 3.05
CA GLY A 56 8.48 -21.89 1.61
C GLY A 56 7.23 -22.24 0.80
N ARG A 57 6.61 -23.40 1.07
CA ARG A 57 5.36 -23.81 0.41
C ARG A 57 4.22 -22.84 0.72
N ARG A 58 3.98 -22.53 2.00
CA ARG A 58 2.95 -21.57 2.42
C ARG A 58 3.16 -20.18 1.81
N TYR A 59 4.41 -19.75 1.66
CA TYR A 59 4.69 -18.49 0.99
C TYR A 59 4.25 -18.53 -0.48
N LEU A 60 4.56 -19.61 -1.21
CA LEU A 60 4.15 -19.72 -2.62
C LEU A 60 2.62 -19.79 -2.73
N GLU A 61 1.97 -20.61 -1.92
CA GLU A 61 0.50 -20.73 -1.90
C GLU A 61 -0.17 -19.37 -1.67
N LEU A 62 0.24 -18.62 -0.65
CA LEU A 62 -0.31 -17.27 -0.38
C LEU A 62 0.10 -16.25 -1.45
N HIS A 63 1.27 -16.39 -2.06
CA HIS A 63 1.72 -15.48 -3.11
C HIS A 63 0.86 -15.64 -4.37
N ASP A 64 0.54 -16.88 -4.74
CA ASP A 64 -0.31 -17.20 -5.87
C ASP A 64 -1.76 -16.76 -5.59
N GLU A 65 -2.28 -17.02 -4.39
CA GLU A 65 -3.61 -16.55 -3.97
C GLU A 65 -3.75 -15.02 -4.02
N ILE A 66 -2.73 -14.29 -3.57
CA ILE A 66 -2.70 -12.82 -3.68
C ILE A 66 -2.75 -12.39 -5.14
N ALA A 67 -1.97 -13.04 -6.03
CA ALA A 67 -1.95 -12.69 -7.44
C ALA A 67 -3.31 -12.94 -8.10
N ASP A 68 -3.99 -14.04 -7.75
CA ASP A 68 -5.33 -14.35 -8.25
C ASP A 68 -6.36 -13.33 -7.75
N LEU A 69 -6.30 -12.94 -6.48
CA LEU A 69 -7.17 -11.89 -5.90
C LEU A 69 -6.91 -10.52 -6.52
N ASP A 70 -5.66 -10.17 -6.81
CA ASP A 70 -5.31 -8.91 -7.46
C ASP A 70 -5.96 -8.79 -8.84
N VAL A 71 -6.07 -9.90 -9.60
CA VAL A 71 -6.80 -9.92 -10.88
C VAL A 71 -8.28 -9.61 -10.70
N MET A 72 -8.93 -10.22 -9.70
CA MET A 72 -10.34 -9.97 -9.40
C MET A 72 -10.58 -8.52 -8.93
N ILE A 73 -9.69 -8.00 -8.07
CA ILE A 73 -9.75 -6.61 -7.60
C ILE A 73 -9.58 -5.63 -8.77
N ALA A 74 -8.64 -5.90 -9.68
CA ALA A 74 -8.43 -5.04 -10.84
C ALA A 74 -9.69 -4.94 -11.71
N ALA A 75 -10.33 -6.07 -12.00
CA ALA A 75 -11.58 -6.10 -12.77
C ALA A 75 -12.70 -5.30 -12.09
N LEU A 76 -12.88 -5.45 -10.77
CA LEU A 76 -13.88 -4.67 -10.02
C LEU A 76 -13.58 -3.17 -10.04
N VAL A 77 -12.31 -2.78 -9.93
CA VAL A 77 -11.92 -1.37 -9.97
C VAL A 77 -12.10 -0.76 -11.36
N ASP A 78 -11.82 -1.51 -12.43
CA ASP A 78 -12.06 -1.05 -13.81
C ASP A 78 -13.55 -0.81 -14.08
N GLU A 79 -14.44 -1.62 -13.49
CA GLU A 79 -15.88 -1.42 -13.56
C GLU A 79 -16.35 -0.24 -12.69
N LEU A 80 -15.92 -0.20 -11.44
CA LEU A 80 -16.45 0.74 -10.45
C LEU A 80 -15.83 2.12 -10.55
N ALA A 81 -14.54 2.25 -10.85
CA ALA A 81 -13.82 3.53 -10.79
C ALA A 81 -12.68 3.65 -11.84
N PRO A 82 -12.96 3.50 -13.15
CA PRO A 82 -11.94 3.59 -14.19
C PRO A 82 -11.24 4.97 -14.22
N ASP A 83 -11.97 6.04 -13.90
CA ASP A 83 -11.44 7.41 -13.81
C ASP A 83 -10.43 7.61 -12.66
N LEU A 84 -10.39 6.68 -11.69
CA LEU A 84 -9.46 6.74 -10.58
C LEU A 84 -8.10 6.15 -10.97
N VAL A 85 -8.10 5.00 -11.66
CA VAL A 85 -6.87 4.32 -12.11
C VAL A 85 -6.23 4.95 -13.35
N SER A 86 -7.00 5.71 -14.15
CA SER A 86 -6.45 6.51 -15.26
C SER A 86 -5.57 7.68 -14.80
N ARG A 87 -5.63 8.04 -13.51
CA ARG A 87 -4.85 9.14 -12.94
C ARG A 87 -3.43 8.71 -12.63
N ASN A 88 -2.48 9.63 -12.84
CA ASN A 88 -1.08 9.33 -12.67
C ASN A 88 -0.77 8.72 -11.28
N SER A 89 -0.09 7.57 -11.31
CA SER A 89 0.41 6.83 -10.16
C SER A 89 -0.67 6.30 -9.20
N ILE A 90 -1.93 6.22 -9.64
CA ILE A 90 -2.97 5.53 -8.89
C ILE A 90 -3.13 4.11 -9.48
N GLY A 91 -2.53 3.12 -8.81
CA GLY A 91 -2.70 1.71 -9.17
C GLY A 91 -3.92 1.07 -8.52
N TYR A 92 -4.28 -0.14 -8.97
CA TYR A 92 -5.45 -0.90 -8.51
C TYR A 92 -5.52 -1.07 -6.99
N GLU A 93 -4.43 -1.45 -6.32
CA GLU A 93 -4.38 -1.61 -4.86
C GLU A 93 -4.65 -0.29 -4.12
N SER A 94 -4.06 0.81 -4.60
CA SER A 94 -4.29 2.13 -3.98
C SER A 94 -5.72 2.63 -4.24
N ALA A 95 -6.25 2.38 -5.44
CA ALA A 95 -7.62 2.72 -5.79
C ALA A 95 -8.63 1.92 -4.94
N SER A 96 -8.48 0.60 -4.86
CA SER A 96 -9.35 -0.28 -4.07
C SER A 96 -9.35 0.10 -2.60
N GLN A 97 -8.17 0.35 -2.01
CA GLN A 97 -8.08 0.79 -0.62
C GLN A 97 -8.81 2.13 -0.39
N LEU A 98 -8.65 3.11 -1.31
CA LEU A 98 -9.31 4.41 -1.18
C LEU A 98 -10.83 4.32 -1.33
N LEU A 99 -11.32 3.43 -2.20
CA LEU A 99 -12.74 3.12 -2.35
C LEU A 99 -13.30 2.44 -1.09
N LEU A 100 -12.60 1.45 -0.53
CA LEU A 100 -12.97 0.80 0.73
C LEU A 100 -13.07 1.81 1.88
N THR A 101 -12.06 2.68 2.00
CA THR A 101 -12.07 3.74 3.01
C THR A 101 -13.23 4.71 2.78
N ALA A 102 -13.51 5.08 1.54
CA ALA A 102 -14.63 5.97 1.23
C ALA A 102 -15.97 5.34 1.64
N GLY A 103 -16.12 4.06 1.33
CA GLY A 103 -17.36 3.30 1.48
C GLY A 103 -18.39 3.65 0.40
N ASP A 104 -19.44 2.84 0.33
CA ASP A 104 -20.50 2.97 -0.69
C ASP A 104 -21.55 4.05 -0.33
N ASN A 105 -21.65 4.43 0.94
CA ASN A 105 -22.61 5.44 1.38
C ASN A 105 -22.13 6.86 0.99
N SER A 106 -22.66 7.37 -0.13
CA SER A 106 -22.41 8.72 -0.63
C SER A 106 -22.73 9.83 0.38
N ASP A 107 -23.69 9.60 1.27
CA ASP A 107 -24.14 10.58 2.25
C ASP A 107 -23.19 10.68 3.46
N ARG A 108 -22.29 9.71 3.65
CA ARG A 108 -21.28 9.75 4.72
C ARG A 108 -20.16 10.74 4.40
N LEU A 109 -19.85 10.97 3.13
CA LEU A 109 -18.73 11.80 2.68
C LEU A 109 -19.21 13.11 2.05
N GLN A 110 -19.61 14.04 2.92
CA GLN A 110 -20.18 15.32 2.51
C GLN A 110 -19.14 16.34 1.98
N SER A 111 -17.86 16.17 2.30
CA SER A 111 -16.82 17.14 1.92
C SER A 111 -15.45 16.51 1.64
N GLU A 112 -14.64 17.22 0.86
CA GLU A 112 -13.25 16.83 0.62
C GLU A 112 -12.39 16.89 1.90
N ALA A 113 -12.76 17.75 2.85
CA ALA A 113 -12.11 17.83 4.16
C ALA A 113 -12.41 16.61 5.05
N SER A 114 -13.65 16.10 5.04
CA SER A 114 -14.01 14.89 5.79
C SER A 114 -13.31 13.65 5.23
N PHE A 115 -13.19 13.55 3.90
CA PHE A 115 -12.40 12.48 3.28
C PHE A 115 -10.91 12.57 3.62
N ALA A 116 -10.33 13.78 3.61
CA ALA A 116 -8.94 13.99 4.04
C ALA A 116 -8.73 13.62 5.51
N ALA A 117 -9.68 13.91 6.40
CA ALA A 117 -9.63 13.51 7.79
C ALA A 117 -9.72 11.99 7.94
N LEU A 118 -10.61 11.35 7.18
CA LEU A 118 -10.77 9.90 7.15
C LEU A 118 -9.49 9.19 6.68
N CYS A 119 -8.79 9.73 5.68
CA CYS A 119 -7.50 9.22 5.21
C CYS A 119 -6.31 9.63 6.11
N GLY A 120 -6.53 10.36 7.20
CA GLY A 120 -5.47 10.84 8.09
C GLY A 120 -4.50 11.84 7.44
N VAL A 121 -4.93 12.57 6.41
CA VAL A 121 -4.12 13.59 5.71
C VAL A 121 -4.65 15.01 5.91
N SER A 122 -5.66 15.19 6.77
CA SER A 122 -6.07 16.52 7.20
C SER A 122 -4.96 17.20 8.03
N PRO A 123 -4.71 18.50 7.80
CA PRO A 123 -3.75 19.24 8.61
C PRO A 123 -4.27 19.43 10.03
N VAL A 124 -3.45 19.15 11.04
CA VAL A 124 -3.79 19.38 12.45
C VAL A 124 -2.99 20.57 12.95
N PRO A 125 -3.63 21.67 13.38
CA PRO A 125 -2.93 22.82 13.93
C PRO A 125 -2.03 22.42 15.10
N ALA A 126 -0.79 22.90 15.08
CA ALA A 126 0.21 22.71 16.12
C ALA A 126 1.00 24.01 16.29
N SER A 127 0.26 25.10 16.48
CA SER A 127 0.78 26.46 16.55
C SER A 127 0.59 27.01 17.95
N SER A 128 1.61 27.68 18.48
CA SER A 128 1.49 28.57 19.65
C SER A 128 2.06 29.92 19.24
N GLY A 129 1.29 31.00 19.39
CA GLY A 129 1.70 32.35 19.00
C GLY A 129 1.85 32.57 17.48
N LYS A 130 2.94 33.23 17.05
CA LYS A 130 3.18 33.74 15.68
C LYS A 130 3.55 32.68 14.63
N VAL A 131 3.74 31.42 15.01
CA VAL A 131 4.28 30.37 14.14
C VAL A 131 3.18 29.40 13.73
N THR A 132 2.76 29.43 12.46
CA THR A 132 1.77 28.51 11.92
C THR A 132 2.41 27.18 11.52
N ARG A 133 2.25 26.14 12.34
CA ARG A 133 2.74 24.78 12.06
C ARG A 133 1.60 23.79 12.10
N HIS A 134 1.72 22.76 11.27
CA HIS A 134 0.77 21.65 11.25
C HIS A 134 1.48 20.35 11.58
N ARG A 135 0.95 19.62 12.56
CA ARG A 135 1.46 18.29 12.91
C ARG A 135 0.80 17.22 12.05
N LEU A 136 1.42 16.04 12.06
CA LEU A 136 0.87 14.83 11.46
C LEU A 136 -0.45 14.44 12.14
N ASN A 137 -1.50 14.20 11.35
CA ASN A 137 -2.68 13.51 11.84
C ASN A 137 -2.38 12.01 12.04
N ARG A 138 -2.52 11.54 13.28
CA ARG A 138 -2.32 10.14 13.65
C ARG A 138 -3.61 9.31 13.59
N GLY A 139 -4.76 9.95 13.50
CA GLY A 139 -6.05 9.30 13.29
C GLY A 139 -6.30 8.94 11.83
N GLY A 140 -7.51 8.44 11.58
CA GLY A 140 -7.95 7.99 10.26
C GLY A 140 -7.41 6.61 9.85
N ASP A 141 -7.78 6.21 8.65
CA ASP A 141 -7.36 4.97 8.02
C ASP A 141 -5.88 5.06 7.58
N ARG A 142 -5.04 4.22 8.21
CA ARG A 142 -3.60 4.17 7.95
C ARG A 142 -3.28 3.52 6.60
N ALA A 143 -4.11 2.60 6.12
CA ALA A 143 -3.96 1.99 4.81
C ALA A 143 -4.26 3.01 3.70
N ALA A 144 -5.34 3.79 3.84
CA ALA A 144 -5.62 4.92 2.93
C ALA A 144 -4.49 5.96 2.93
N ASN A 145 -3.95 6.27 4.12
CA ASN A 145 -2.82 7.17 4.25
C ASN A 145 -1.57 6.65 3.51
N SER A 146 -1.34 5.33 3.56
CA SER A 146 -0.27 4.64 2.86
C SER A 146 -0.48 4.68 1.35
N ALA A 147 -1.70 4.38 0.86
CA ALA A 147 -2.06 4.48 -0.54
C ALA A 147 -1.78 5.89 -1.09
N LEU A 148 -2.24 6.95 -0.40
CA LEU A 148 -1.94 8.33 -0.77
C LEU A 148 -0.44 8.66 -0.76
N HIS A 149 0.34 8.01 0.11
CA HIS A 149 1.79 8.17 0.14
C HIS A 149 2.44 7.52 -1.08
N ILE A 150 2.07 6.29 -1.43
CA ILE A 150 2.56 5.57 -2.61
C ILE A 150 2.27 6.38 -3.87
N ILE A 151 1.04 6.88 -4.01
CA ILE A 151 0.64 7.77 -5.13
C ILE A 151 1.54 9.01 -5.16
N ALA A 152 1.72 9.69 -4.02
CA ALA A 152 2.54 10.90 -3.94
C ALA A 152 4.00 10.66 -4.37
N ILE A 153 4.61 9.54 -3.96
CA ILE A 153 5.98 9.18 -4.35
C ILE A 153 6.05 8.82 -5.83
N GLY A 154 5.07 8.06 -6.34
CA GLY A 154 4.95 7.76 -7.77
C GLY A 154 4.87 9.04 -8.60
N ARG A 155 3.99 9.97 -8.24
CA ARG A 155 3.84 11.26 -8.92
C ARG A 155 5.09 12.12 -8.83
N LEU A 156 5.81 12.11 -7.70
CA LEU A 156 7.08 12.83 -7.59
C LEU A 156 8.15 12.29 -8.55
N ARG A 157 8.09 11.01 -8.90
CA ARG A 157 8.98 10.40 -9.88
C ARG A 157 8.55 10.73 -11.31
N THR A 158 7.25 10.71 -11.60
CA THR A 158 6.74 10.69 -12.99
C THR A 158 6.06 11.98 -13.47
N ASP A 159 5.60 12.87 -12.58
CA ASP A 159 4.85 14.08 -12.94
C ASP A 159 5.60 15.36 -12.59
N ASP A 160 5.92 16.13 -13.63
CA ASP A 160 6.68 17.37 -13.52
C ASP A 160 5.90 18.48 -12.79
N ARG A 161 4.57 18.49 -12.86
CA ARG A 161 3.74 19.41 -12.08
C ARG A 161 3.88 19.15 -10.59
N THR A 162 3.87 17.88 -10.19
CA THR A 162 4.09 17.47 -8.80
C THR A 162 5.50 17.81 -8.33
N LYS A 163 6.54 17.58 -9.17
CA LYS A 163 7.92 17.98 -8.86
C LYS A 163 8.04 19.48 -8.64
N ALA A 164 7.50 20.29 -9.55
CA ALA A 164 7.50 21.75 -9.45
C ALA A 164 6.76 22.24 -8.21
N TYR A 165 5.60 21.64 -7.89
CA TYR A 165 4.86 21.96 -6.67
C TYR A 165 5.68 21.70 -5.41
N VAL A 166 6.31 20.52 -5.30
CA VAL A 166 7.13 20.19 -4.12
C VAL A 166 8.37 21.08 -4.03
N ALA A 167 9.04 21.37 -5.15
CA ALA A 167 10.16 22.30 -5.18
C ALA A 167 9.75 23.70 -4.69
N LYS A 168 8.58 24.21 -5.14
CA LYS A 168 8.02 25.46 -4.67
C LYS A 168 7.78 25.46 -3.16
N ARG A 169 7.15 24.42 -2.61
CA ARG A 169 6.91 24.33 -1.15
C ARG A 169 8.21 24.30 -0.35
N VAL A 170 9.23 23.62 -0.86
CA VAL A 170 10.57 23.61 -0.23
C VAL A 170 11.20 24.99 -0.28
N SER A 171 11.09 25.73 -1.39
CA SER A 171 11.58 27.12 -1.46
C SER A 171 10.83 28.09 -0.55
N GLU A 172 9.58 27.79 -0.18
CA GLU A 172 8.79 28.53 0.81
C GLU A 172 9.17 28.19 2.26
N GLY A 173 10.20 27.35 2.49
CA GLY A 173 10.71 27.00 3.81
C GLY A 173 10.10 25.73 4.42
N HIS A 174 9.29 24.97 3.68
CA HIS A 174 8.80 23.68 4.15
C HIS A 174 9.86 22.59 4.06
N SER A 175 9.87 21.68 5.04
CA SER A 175 10.65 20.44 4.89
C SER A 175 10.07 19.57 3.76
N LYS A 176 10.89 18.70 3.16
CA LYS A 176 10.43 17.74 2.13
C LYS A 176 9.23 16.91 2.61
N LEU A 177 9.23 16.51 3.88
CA LEU A 177 8.11 15.76 4.47
C LEU A 177 6.84 16.62 4.62
N GLU A 178 6.96 17.91 4.91
CA GLU A 178 5.82 18.84 4.93
C GLU A 178 5.26 19.06 3.53
N ALA A 179 6.12 19.26 2.53
CA ALA A 179 5.70 19.37 1.14
C ALA A 179 4.95 18.11 0.67
N ILE A 180 5.45 16.91 1.02
CA ILE A 180 4.76 15.64 0.73
C ILE A 180 3.41 15.55 1.46
N ARG A 181 3.29 16.02 2.71
CA ARG A 181 1.99 16.06 3.41
C ARG A 181 0.99 16.97 2.69
N CYS A 182 1.42 18.14 2.23
CA CYS A 182 0.58 19.02 1.41
C CYS A 182 0.15 18.33 0.11
N LEU A 183 1.08 17.65 -0.57
CA LEU A 183 0.79 16.89 -1.78
C LEU A 183 -0.25 15.77 -1.52
N LYS A 184 -0.12 15.02 -0.43
CA LYS A 184 -1.11 13.99 -0.05
C LYS A 184 -2.50 14.57 0.19
N ARG A 185 -2.60 15.75 0.81
CA ARG A 185 -3.87 16.45 1.00
C ARG A 185 -4.50 16.88 -0.34
N TYR A 186 -3.67 17.31 -1.29
CA TYR A 186 -4.10 17.62 -2.66
C TYR A 186 -4.60 16.36 -3.39
N ILE A 187 -3.85 15.25 -3.31
CA ILE A 187 -4.26 13.97 -3.93
C ILE A 187 -5.58 13.49 -3.31
N ALA A 188 -5.74 13.56 -1.99
CA ALA A 188 -7.01 13.18 -1.35
C ALA A 188 -8.20 14.01 -1.84
N ARG A 189 -8.01 15.32 -2.06
CA ARG A 189 -9.04 16.16 -2.69
C ARG A 189 -9.40 15.67 -4.08
N GLU A 190 -8.38 15.39 -4.88
CA GLU A 190 -8.53 14.91 -6.26
C GLU A 190 -9.32 13.60 -6.32
N VAL A 191 -8.97 12.65 -5.44
CA VAL A 191 -9.61 11.34 -5.29
C VAL A 191 -11.06 11.49 -4.84
N PHE A 192 -11.33 12.35 -3.84
CA PHE A 192 -12.69 12.60 -3.36
C PHE A 192 -13.62 13.03 -4.49
N TYR A 193 -13.19 13.97 -5.34
CA TYR A 193 -14.00 14.41 -6.47
C TYR A 193 -14.19 13.33 -7.54
N ALA A 194 -13.18 12.46 -7.76
CA ALA A 194 -13.31 11.31 -8.65
C ALA A 194 -14.42 10.36 -8.18
N ILE A 195 -14.35 9.95 -6.91
CA ILE A 195 -15.30 9.02 -6.29
C ILE A 195 -16.71 9.64 -6.30
N ARG A 196 -16.84 10.90 -5.91
CA ARG A 196 -18.14 11.59 -5.87
C ARG A 196 -18.77 11.73 -7.25
N GLN A 197 -17.97 12.02 -8.28
CA GLN A 197 -18.45 12.09 -9.65
C GLN A 197 -18.97 10.73 -10.10
N ARG A 198 -18.25 9.66 -9.80
CA ARG A 198 -18.63 8.30 -10.15
C ARG A 198 -19.91 7.85 -9.45
N HIS A 199 -20.05 8.11 -8.14
CA HIS A 199 -21.29 7.79 -7.41
C HIS A 199 -22.51 8.50 -8.00
N ARG A 200 -22.35 9.76 -8.44
CA ARG A 200 -23.43 10.50 -9.13
C ARG A 200 -23.81 9.86 -10.47
N GLN A 201 -22.84 9.42 -11.26
CA GLN A 201 -23.09 8.73 -12.52
C GLN A 201 -23.84 7.41 -12.29
N ILE A 202 -23.40 6.61 -11.31
CA ILE A 202 -24.06 5.34 -10.96
C ILE A 202 -25.51 5.58 -10.54
N ALA A 203 -25.75 6.56 -9.65
CA ALA A 203 -27.09 6.92 -9.23
C ALA A 203 -27.97 7.32 -10.43
N GLN A 204 -27.46 8.17 -11.33
CA GLN A 204 -28.21 8.60 -12.52
C GLN A 204 -28.59 7.43 -13.45
N THR A 205 -27.68 6.47 -13.65
CA THR A 205 -27.96 5.30 -14.50
C THR A 205 -29.04 4.39 -13.89
N GLN A 206 -29.07 4.24 -12.56
CA GLN A 206 -30.08 3.41 -11.86
C GLN A 206 -31.49 4.00 -11.87
N PHE A 207 -31.65 5.31 -12.12
CA PHE A 207 -32.94 6.00 -12.19
C PHE A 207 -33.46 6.24 -13.61
N THR A 208 -32.85 5.63 -14.63
CA THR A 208 -33.35 5.72 -16.01
C THR A 208 -34.28 4.52 -16.30
N PRO A 209 -35.58 4.73 -16.59
CA PRO A 209 -36.56 3.66 -16.82
C PRO A 209 -36.36 2.92 -18.14
#